data_AF-A0A5E4J9P4-F1
#
_entry.id   AF-A0A5E4J9P4-F1
#
_cell.length_a   1.000
_cell.length_b   1.000
_cell.length_c   1.000
_cell.angle_alpha   90.00
_cell.angle_beta   90.00
_cell.angle_gamma   90.00
#
_symmetry.space_group_name_H-M   'P 1'
#
loop_
_entity.id
_entity.type
_entity.pdbx_description
1 polymer ?
#
loop_
_entity_poly.entity_id
_entity_poly.type
_entity_poly.pdbx_seq_one_letter_code
_entity_poly.pdbx_strand_id
1 'polypeptide(L)'
;MKFILFADTASRLEATPGRLDMVEILSQLFKEADSKNIDSLILLLQGKVAPPFEGLEVGMGEKFVEKAIANASGYTIDQVHAAYRKTGDLGKACEQLLTKKKQMSLSSEELTVEDVFNSFLRISRISGSGSQDMKIKMLAEMLNRASPLEGRYLVRIPLANLQLGVGDPTIMDALSKAKKGDNSLREPLEREYNLCSDLGAVAKRLYEGKKAKTLITVFNPIRPALAERENDPEAILERHKTTVADLKLDGFRMQLHKKGDKVMIFSRRLENMTAAFPEVVEAIRNNVKAKEAIIDSEALAYNEATGELYPFQYTIQRKRKHGVKEKSEEMPLHVFAFDLIYLDGEDMTEKPYRERRKTLERIIKPDGISLVESITTDDPKELKKWFNGAIERGMEGIVCKDPNSPYKAGSRGFNWIKLKRSYKGELADTIDIVVVGYYLGKGARAEFKFGGLLGAVYDEDSDTFKTVTRVGTGFSEEMMRKLEKMLDPIVVKSRPARVDAVIEPDFWVKPVHVITVKADEITESPMHTAGRRGETGYALRFPRMIGDVREDKAPEDATSVAELIRMFKLQKHIAFGGSEEK
;
A
#
# COMPACT_ATOMS: atom_id res chain seq x y z
N MET A 1 -23.38 21.39 -0.45
CA MET A 1 -22.48 21.77 -1.58
C MET A 1 -22.79 20.90 -2.80
N LYS A 2 -22.92 21.49 -4.00
CA LYS A 2 -23.22 20.72 -5.23
C LYS A 2 -22.04 19.83 -5.64
N PHE A 3 -22.30 18.61 -6.13
CA PHE A 3 -21.26 17.65 -6.52
C PHE A 3 -20.55 18.06 -7.82
N ILE A 4 -21.20 18.79 -8.72
CA ILE A 4 -20.56 19.35 -9.91
C ILE A 4 -19.31 20.21 -9.60
N LEU A 5 -19.27 20.91 -8.46
CA LEU A 5 -18.08 21.68 -8.04
C LEU A 5 -16.89 20.77 -7.75
N PHE A 6 -17.14 19.60 -7.15
CA PHE A 6 -16.12 18.57 -6.96
C PHE A 6 -15.66 18.01 -8.30
N ALA A 7 -16.60 17.69 -9.20
CA ALA A 7 -16.30 17.11 -10.51
C ALA A 7 -15.49 18.07 -11.41
N ASP A 8 -15.84 19.35 -11.44
CA ASP A 8 -15.08 20.40 -12.15
C ASP A 8 -13.66 20.53 -11.57
N THR A 9 -13.56 20.61 -10.24
CA THR A 9 -12.26 20.71 -9.56
C THR A 9 -11.39 19.49 -9.85
N ALA A 10 -11.94 18.29 -9.76
CA ALA A 10 -11.23 17.05 -10.07
C ALA A 10 -10.73 17.03 -11.52
N SER A 11 -11.51 17.53 -12.47
CA SER A 11 -11.09 17.61 -13.88
C SER A 11 -9.99 18.63 -14.10
N ARG A 12 -10.02 19.77 -13.40
CA ARG A 12 -8.96 20.78 -13.43
C ARG A 12 -7.66 20.24 -12.81
N LEU A 13 -7.75 19.49 -11.71
CA LEU A 13 -6.59 18.87 -11.05
C LEU A 13 -5.87 17.88 -11.97
N GLU A 14 -6.61 17.02 -12.67
CA GLU A 14 -6.04 16.07 -13.64
C GLU A 14 -5.28 16.74 -14.79
N ALA A 15 -5.73 17.93 -15.21
CA ALA A 15 -5.08 18.70 -16.28
C ALA A 15 -3.89 19.53 -15.78
N THR A 16 -3.66 19.60 -14.47
CA THR A 16 -2.67 20.48 -13.87
C THR A 16 -1.41 19.69 -13.49
N PRO A 17 -0.23 19.99 -14.06
CA PRO A 17 1.01 19.28 -13.68
C PRO A 17 1.65 19.85 -12.40
N GLY A 18 1.40 21.13 -12.08
CA GLY A 18 2.04 21.86 -10.99
C GLY A 18 1.34 21.66 -9.65
N ARG A 19 2.07 21.17 -8.65
CA ARG A 19 1.53 21.00 -7.28
C ARG A 19 1.02 22.31 -6.66
N LEU A 20 1.70 23.43 -6.90
CA LEU A 20 1.27 24.73 -6.36
C LEU A 20 -0.06 25.18 -6.97
N ASP A 21 -0.24 24.99 -8.27
CA ASP A 21 -1.50 25.30 -8.94
C ASP A 21 -2.64 24.38 -8.46
N MET A 22 -2.35 23.10 -8.19
CA MET A 22 -3.30 22.19 -7.55
C MET A 22 -3.75 22.69 -6.17
N VAL A 23 -2.82 23.27 -5.39
CA VAL A 23 -3.14 23.88 -4.08
C VAL A 23 -4.08 25.07 -4.26
N GLU A 24 -3.88 25.91 -5.28
CA GLU A 24 -4.81 27.02 -5.58
C GLU A 24 -6.20 26.53 -5.94
N ILE A 25 -6.28 25.53 -6.83
CA ILE A 25 -7.54 24.94 -7.28
C ILE A 25 -8.32 24.36 -6.09
N LEU A 26 -7.66 23.56 -5.24
CA LEU A 26 -8.28 22.99 -4.04
C LEU A 26 -8.66 24.07 -3.02
N SER A 27 -7.83 25.10 -2.84
CA SER A 27 -8.11 26.21 -1.93
C SER A 27 -9.41 26.94 -2.32
N GLN A 28 -9.64 27.14 -3.63
CA GLN A 28 -10.90 27.69 -4.14
C GLN A 28 -12.09 26.78 -3.77
N LEU A 29 -11.99 25.48 -4.03
CA LEU A 29 -13.04 24.51 -3.68
C LEU A 29 -13.33 24.52 -2.17
N PHE A 30 -12.30 24.59 -1.33
CA PHE A 30 -12.42 24.58 0.12
C PHE A 30 -13.03 25.87 0.68
N LYS A 31 -12.92 27.01 -0.01
CA LYS A 31 -13.63 28.25 0.37
C LYS A 31 -15.14 28.15 0.18
N GLU A 32 -15.60 27.33 -0.77
CA GLU A 32 -17.02 27.05 -1.02
C GLU A 32 -17.63 26.01 -0.05
N ALA A 33 -16.78 25.30 0.71
CA ALA A 33 -17.21 24.28 1.66
C ALA A 33 -17.57 24.87 3.03
N ASP A 34 -18.46 24.19 3.76
CA ASP A 34 -18.81 24.47 5.14
C ASP A 34 -18.38 23.33 6.08
N SER A 35 -18.55 23.51 7.39
CA SER A 35 -18.23 22.48 8.38
C SER A 35 -19.09 21.21 8.28
N LYS A 36 -20.23 21.27 7.59
CA LYS A 36 -21.13 20.12 7.38
C LYS A 36 -20.62 19.17 6.30
N ASN A 37 -19.97 19.71 5.27
CA ASN A 37 -19.58 18.95 4.08
C ASN A 37 -18.07 18.69 3.97
N ILE A 38 -17.22 19.42 4.70
CA ILE A 38 -15.77 19.38 4.48
C ILE A 38 -15.15 18.00 4.75
N ASP A 39 -15.62 17.26 5.76
CA ASP A 39 -15.14 15.91 6.05
C ASP A 39 -15.41 14.94 4.90
N SER A 40 -16.65 14.94 4.41
CA SER A 40 -17.11 14.15 3.28
C SER A 40 -16.36 14.52 2.00
N LEU A 41 -16.16 15.82 1.76
CA LEU A 41 -15.42 16.33 0.60
C LEU A 41 -13.97 15.84 0.60
N ILE A 42 -13.30 15.91 1.75
CA ILE A 42 -11.90 15.48 1.91
C ILE A 42 -11.78 13.97 1.67
N LEU A 43 -12.69 13.17 2.22
CA LEU A 43 -12.70 11.74 1.99
C LEU A 43 -12.94 11.40 0.52
N LEU A 44 -13.88 12.07 -0.16
CA LEU A 44 -14.10 11.88 -1.60
C LEU A 44 -12.88 12.26 -2.45
N LEU A 45 -12.18 13.35 -2.11
CA LEU A 45 -10.91 13.74 -2.77
C LEU A 45 -9.81 12.69 -2.59
N GLN A 46 -9.84 11.96 -1.47
CA GLN A 46 -8.95 10.82 -1.22
C GLN A 46 -9.46 9.52 -1.87
N GLY A 47 -10.61 9.53 -2.56
CA GLY A 47 -11.25 8.34 -3.12
C GLY A 47 -11.81 7.38 -2.06
N LYS A 48 -12.19 7.90 -0.89
CA LYS A 48 -12.60 7.14 0.29
C LYS A 48 -13.99 7.56 0.77
N VAL A 49 -14.60 6.71 1.59
CA VAL A 49 -15.84 7.00 2.34
C VAL A 49 -15.71 6.84 3.83
N ALA A 50 -14.52 6.42 4.28
CA ALA A 50 -14.16 6.31 5.68
C ALA A 50 -12.63 6.36 5.78
N PRO A 51 -12.09 6.66 6.97
CA PRO A 51 -10.67 6.49 7.24
C PRO A 51 -10.23 5.03 7.02
N PRO A 52 -8.98 4.78 6.58
CA PRO A 52 -8.51 3.43 6.23
C PRO A 52 -8.69 2.38 7.34
N PHE A 53 -8.65 2.81 8.60
CA PHE A 53 -8.74 1.95 9.77
C PHE A 53 -10.14 1.41 10.07
N GLU A 54 -11.18 1.99 9.47
CA GLU A 54 -12.54 1.44 9.55
C GLU A 54 -12.75 0.24 8.63
N GLY A 55 -11.86 0.03 7.64
CA GLY A 55 -11.95 -1.09 6.71
C GLY A 55 -13.15 -1.03 5.75
N LEU A 56 -13.74 0.16 5.58
CA LEU A 56 -14.82 0.39 4.63
C LEU A 56 -14.26 0.82 3.27
N GLU A 57 -14.48 -0.01 2.25
CA GLU A 57 -14.19 0.30 0.86
C GLU A 57 -15.50 0.38 0.07
N VAL A 58 -15.62 1.37 -0.81
CA VAL A 58 -16.76 1.43 -1.75
C VAL A 58 -16.71 0.22 -2.69
N GLY A 59 -15.52 -0.01 -3.26
CA GLY A 59 -15.08 -1.21 -3.97
C GLY A 59 -16.15 -1.93 -4.78
N MET A 60 -16.27 -1.57 -6.07
CA MET A 60 -17.09 -2.32 -7.03
C MET A 60 -16.22 -2.87 -8.15
N GLY A 61 -16.44 -4.14 -8.52
CA GLY A 61 -15.75 -4.74 -9.66
C GLY A 61 -16.15 -4.07 -10.98
N GLU A 62 -15.21 -3.95 -11.92
CA GLU A 62 -15.39 -3.28 -13.23
C GLU A 62 -16.69 -3.74 -13.93
N LYS A 63 -16.97 -5.05 -13.97
CA LYS A 63 -18.18 -5.62 -14.59
C LYS A 63 -19.50 -5.09 -13.97
N PHE A 64 -19.53 -4.87 -12.66
CA PHE A 64 -20.72 -4.34 -11.99
C PHE A 64 -20.91 -2.86 -12.27
N VAL A 65 -19.81 -2.12 -12.39
CA VAL A 65 -19.82 -0.70 -12.78
C VAL A 65 -20.25 -0.55 -14.25
N GLU A 66 -19.76 -1.40 -15.16
CA GLU A 66 -20.23 -1.45 -16.55
C GLU A 66 -21.75 -1.70 -16.63
N LYS A 67 -22.26 -2.64 -15.83
CA LYS A 67 -23.71 -2.91 -15.75
C LYS A 67 -24.49 -1.70 -15.19
N ALA A 68 -23.96 -0.98 -14.21
CA ALA A 68 -24.59 0.23 -13.69
C ALA A 68 -24.64 1.35 -14.75
N ILE A 69 -23.56 1.53 -15.53
CA ILE A 69 -23.51 2.48 -16.64
C ILE A 69 -24.52 2.09 -17.72
N ALA A 70 -24.60 0.82 -18.10
CA ALA A 70 -25.59 0.32 -19.06
C ALA A 70 -27.02 0.65 -18.60
N ASN A 71 -27.35 0.31 -17.35
CA ASN A 71 -28.66 0.58 -16.73
C ASN A 71 -29.02 2.07 -16.72
N ALA A 72 -28.05 2.96 -16.47
CA ALA A 72 -28.30 4.40 -16.39
C ALA A 72 -28.34 5.07 -17.76
N SER A 73 -27.51 4.65 -18.70
CA SER A 73 -27.33 5.32 -20.00
C SER A 73 -28.26 4.83 -21.11
N GLY A 74 -28.83 3.62 -20.95
CA GLY A 74 -29.66 2.95 -21.96
C GLY A 74 -28.85 2.27 -23.08
N TYR A 75 -27.53 2.14 -22.92
CA TYR A 75 -26.66 1.39 -23.82
C TYR A 75 -26.54 -0.07 -23.38
N THR A 76 -26.23 -0.95 -24.33
CA THR A 76 -25.91 -2.36 -24.04
C THR A 76 -24.55 -2.49 -23.35
N ILE A 77 -24.34 -3.57 -22.60
CA ILE A 77 -23.05 -3.83 -21.91
C ILE A 77 -21.89 -3.87 -22.91
N ASP A 78 -22.06 -4.48 -24.08
CA ASP A 78 -21.01 -4.54 -25.11
C ASP A 78 -20.60 -3.16 -25.63
N GLN A 79 -21.57 -2.22 -25.73
CA GLN A 79 -21.28 -0.84 -26.10
C GLN A 79 -20.51 -0.10 -25.01
N VAL A 80 -20.85 -0.34 -23.73
CA VAL A 80 -20.09 0.21 -22.59
C VAL A 80 -18.67 -0.35 -22.59
N HIS A 81 -18.52 -1.66 -22.78
CA HIS A 81 -17.23 -2.33 -22.82
C HIS A 81 -16.35 -1.83 -23.97
N ALA A 82 -16.94 -1.64 -25.17
CA ALA A 82 -16.23 -1.09 -26.32
C ALA A 82 -15.76 0.36 -26.06
N ALA A 83 -16.61 1.19 -25.43
CA ALA A 83 -16.23 2.54 -25.03
C ALA A 83 -15.08 2.50 -24.02
N TYR A 84 -15.12 1.60 -23.03
CA TYR A 84 -14.06 1.45 -22.04
C TYR A 84 -12.72 1.04 -22.67
N ARG A 85 -12.70 0.05 -23.56
CA ARG A 85 -11.46 -0.34 -24.28
C ARG A 85 -10.86 0.82 -25.06
N LYS A 86 -11.69 1.66 -25.66
CA LYS A 86 -11.24 2.83 -26.43
C LYS A 86 -10.67 3.93 -25.53
N THR A 87 -11.26 4.19 -24.37
CA THR A 87 -10.82 5.26 -23.47
C THR A 87 -9.72 4.84 -22.51
N GLY A 88 -9.57 3.54 -22.22
CA GLY A 88 -8.71 3.02 -21.15
C GLY A 88 -9.18 3.42 -19.73
N ASP A 89 -10.36 4.05 -19.62
CA ASP A 89 -10.91 4.61 -18.39
C ASP A 89 -12.43 4.56 -18.42
N LEU A 90 -13.03 3.78 -17.51
CA LEU A 90 -14.46 3.55 -17.47
C LEU A 90 -15.25 4.82 -17.06
N GLY A 91 -14.63 5.74 -16.33
CA GLY A 91 -15.23 7.04 -16.01
C GLY A 91 -15.33 7.92 -17.25
N LYS A 92 -14.25 8.02 -18.05
CA LYS A 92 -14.30 8.73 -19.34
C LYS A 92 -15.30 8.09 -20.32
N ALA A 93 -15.39 6.75 -20.32
CA ALA A 93 -16.40 6.05 -21.12
C ALA A 93 -17.83 6.41 -20.65
N CYS A 94 -18.08 6.43 -19.34
CA CYS A 94 -19.36 6.82 -18.77
C CYS A 94 -19.76 8.25 -19.17
N GLU A 95 -18.86 9.21 -19.02
CA GLU A 95 -19.09 10.60 -19.44
C GLU A 95 -19.46 10.70 -20.93
N GLN A 96 -18.74 9.99 -21.82
CA GLN A 96 -19.06 9.99 -23.25
C GLN A 96 -20.46 9.43 -23.53
N LEU A 97 -20.88 8.39 -22.80
CA LEU A 97 -22.18 7.75 -22.97
C LEU A 97 -23.33 8.59 -22.38
N LEU A 98 -23.08 9.27 -21.26
CA LEU A 98 -24.08 10.17 -20.64
C LEU A 98 -24.33 11.44 -21.46
N THR A 99 -23.35 11.92 -22.23
CA THR A 99 -23.57 13.05 -23.17
C THR A 99 -24.60 12.70 -24.25
N LYS A 100 -24.74 11.43 -24.62
CA LYS A 100 -25.65 10.93 -25.65
C LYS A 100 -26.79 10.10 -25.07
N LYS A 101 -27.20 10.39 -23.83
CA LYS A 101 -28.17 9.59 -23.08
C LYS A 101 -29.47 9.42 -23.87
N LYS A 102 -29.91 8.16 -24.02
CA LYS A 102 -31.14 7.83 -24.74
C LYS A 102 -32.41 7.96 -23.89
N GLN A 103 -32.25 8.15 -22.58
CA GLN A 103 -33.33 8.14 -21.60
C GLN A 103 -33.28 9.43 -20.75
N MET A 104 -34.36 10.22 -20.78
CA MET A 104 -34.47 11.46 -19.99
C MET A 104 -34.80 11.14 -18.52
N SER A 105 -34.11 11.83 -17.59
CA SER A 105 -34.48 11.80 -16.16
C SER A 105 -35.74 12.64 -15.93
N LEU A 106 -36.69 12.09 -15.16
CA LEU A 106 -37.92 12.79 -14.73
C LEU A 106 -37.71 13.66 -13.47
N SER A 107 -36.58 13.53 -12.77
CA SER A 107 -36.25 14.32 -11.56
C SER A 107 -35.14 15.34 -11.81
N SER A 108 -35.30 16.53 -11.25
CA SER A 108 -34.44 17.71 -11.40
C SER A 108 -33.48 17.99 -10.22
N GLU A 109 -33.45 17.14 -9.19
CA GLU A 109 -32.58 17.38 -8.03
C GLU A 109 -31.11 17.06 -8.36
N GLU A 110 -30.32 18.13 -8.44
CA GLU A 110 -28.86 18.08 -8.59
C GLU A 110 -28.22 17.25 -7.47
N LEU A 111 -27.12 16.56 -7.79
CA LEU A 111 -26.36 15.80 -6.81
C LEU A 111 -25.59 16.74 -5.87
N THR A 112 -25.62 16.44 -4.57
CA THR A 112 -24.75 17.09 -3.59
C THR A 112 -23.58 16.19 -3.17
N VAL A 113 -22.53 16.79 -2.63
CA VAL A 113 -21.40 16.06 -2.03
C VAL A 113 -21.88 15.10 -0.93
N GLU A 114 -22.84 15.54 -0.12
CA GLU A 114 -23.44 14.74 0.94
C GLU A 114 -24.24 13.55 0.39
N ASP A 115 -25.05 13.75 -0.66
CA ASP A 115 -25.79 12.65 -1.31
C ASP A 115 -24.86 11.56 -1.84
N VAL A 116 -23.79 11.98 -2.53
CA VAL A 116 -22.80 11.07 -3.12
C VAL A 116 -22.02 10.34 -2.04
N PHE A 117 -21.52 11.05 -1.03
CA PHE A 117 -20.80 10.46 0.09
C PHE A 117 -21.66 9.43 0.84
N ASN A 118 -22.88 9.81 1.23
CA ASN A 118 -23.79 8.93 1.95
C ASN A 118 -24.21 7.71 1.12
N SER A 119 -24.39 7.87 -0.19
CA SER A 119 -24.71 6.77 -1.09
C SER A 119 -23.55 5.78 -1.18
N PHE A 120 -22.31 6.26 -1.33
CA PHE A 120 -21.14 5.38 -1.34
C PHE A 120 -20.85 4.74 0.03
N LEU A 121 -21.11 5.45 1.13
CA LEU A 121 -21.01 4.89 2.49
C LEU A 121 -22.05 3.78 2.73
N ARG A 122 -23.26 3.90 2.14
CA ARG A 122 -24.25 2.82 2.16
C ARG A 122 -23.77 1.64 1.30
N ILE A 123 -23.26 1.91 0.09
CA ILE A 123 -22.70 0.88 -0.82
C ILE A 123 -21.58 0.09 -0.14
N SER A 124 -20.68 0.74 0.61
CA SER A 124 -19.56 0.07 1.28
C SER A 124 -20.00 -0.89 2.41
N ARG A 125 -21.16 -0.64 3.01
CA ARG A 125 -21.72 -1.45 4.10
C ARG A 125 -22.60 -2.62 3.62
N ILE A 126 -23.05 -2.60 2.38
CA ILE A 126 -23.88 -3.67 1.80
C ILE A 126 -23.03 -4.94 1.59
N SER A 127 -23.49 -6.05 2.16
CA SER A 127 -22.86 -7.38 2.09
C SER A 127 -23.93 -8.48 2.04
N GLY A 128 -23.52 -9.73 1.77
CA GLY A 128 -24.42 -10.90 1.72
C GLY A 128 -25.06 -11.16 0.35
N SER A 129 -26.02 -12.08 0.30
CA SER A 129 -26.74 -12.46 -0.93
C SER A 129 -27.53 -11.27 -1.50
N GLY A 130 -27.53 -11.09 -2.82
CA GLY A 130 -28.19 -9.96 -3.49
C GLY A 130 -27.47 -8.60 -3.35
N SER A 131 -26.36 -8.52 -2.60
CA SER A 131 -25.59 -7.29 -2.39
C SER A 131 -25.12 -6.66 -3.71
N GLN A 132 -24.68 -7.47 -4.67
CA GLN A 132 -24.17 -6.99 -5.96
C GLN A 132 -25.22 -6.21 -6.74
N ASP A 133 -26.44 -6.75 -6.89
CA ASP A 133 -27.51 -6.08 -7.64
C ASP A 133 -27.98 -4.80 -6.94
N MET A 134 -28.01 -4.77 -5.59
CA MET A 134 -28.31 -3.54 -4.85
C MET A 134 -27.27 -2.45 -5.12
N LYS A 135 -25.97 -2.78 -5.06
CA LYS A 135 -24.89 -1.81 -5.35
C LYS A 135 -24.99 -1.26 -6.78
N ILE A 136 -25.27 -2.14 -7.75
CA ILE A 136 -25.46 -1.75 -9.16
C ILE A 136 -26.63 -0.80 -9.30
N LYS A 137 -27.77 -1.09 -8.66
CA LYS A 137 -28.97 -0.25 -8.69
C LYS A 137 -28.69 1.14 -8.10
N MET A 138 -28.05 1.21 -6.93
CA MET A 138 -27.73 2.49 -6.27
C MET A 138 -26.76 3.34 -7.11
N LEU A 139 -25.74 2.74 -7.71
CA LEU A 139 -24.83 3.46 -8.61
C LEU A 139 -25.57 3.95 -9.86
N ALA A 140 -26.43 3.11 -10.47
CA ALA A 140 -27.22 3.50 -11.63
C ALA A 140 -28.21 4.65 -11.31
N GLU A 141 -28.79 4.68 -10.11
CA GLU A 141 -29.65 5.77 -9.63
C GLU A 141 -28.89 7.10 -9.53
N MET A 142 -27.67 7.09 -8.99
CA MET A 142 -26.82 8.29 -8.97
C MET A 142 -26.44 8.73 -10.39
N LEU A 143 -26.00 7.80 -11.24
CA LEU A 143 -25.65 8.09 -12.64
C LEU A 143 -26.84 8.61 -13.46
N ASN A 144 -28.06 8.23 -13.09
CA ASN A 144 -29.26 8.72 -13.76
C ASN A 144 -29.50 10.22 -13.56
N ARG A 145 -29.09 10.75 -12.40
CA ARG A 145 -29.20 12.16 -12.02
C ARG A 145 -27.96 12.98 -12.35
N ALA A 146 -26.84 12.33 -12.67
CA ALA A 146 -25.56 12.97 -12.90
C ALA A 146 -25.46 13.65 -14.27
N SER A 147 -24.81 14.81 -14.31
CA SER A 147 -24.24 15.34 -15.55
C SER A 147 -23.12 14.40 -16.07
N PRO A 148 -22.73 14.52 -17.36
CA PRO A 148 -21.65 13.69 -17.91
C PRO A 148 -20.35 13.75 -17.09
N LEU A 149 -19.94 14.95 -16.67
CA LEU A 149 -18.72 15.13 -15.90
C LEU A 149 -18.83 14.52 -14.49
N GLU A 150 -19.96 14.69 -13.80
CA GLU A 150 -20.21 14.02 -12.52
C GLU A 150 -20.18 12.50 -12.67
N GLY A 151 -20.74 11.96 -13.76
CA GLY A 151 -20.71 10.54 -14.09
C GLY A 151 -19.29 9.97 -14.19
N ARG A 152 -18.34 10.74 -14.74
CA ARG A 152 -16.91 10.35 -14.75
C ARG A 152 -16.42 10.01 -13.35
N TYR A 153 -16.68 10.89 -12.39
CA TYR A 153 -16.17 10.75 -11.02
C TYR A 153 -16.99 9.78 -10.16
N LEU A 154 -18.30 9.70 -10.38
CA LEU A 154 -19.15 8.67 -9.77
C LEU A 154 -18.73 7.25 -10.16
N VAL A 155 -18.17 7.07 -11.35
CA VAL A 155 -17.59 5.79 -11.77
C VAL A 155 -16.19 5.59 -11.21
N ARG A 156 -15.37 6.64 -11.16
CA ARG A 156 -13.97 6.50 -10.73
C ARG A 156 -13.79 6.23 -9.24
N ILE A 157 -14.65 6.80 -8.39
CA ILE A 157 -14.61 6.60 -6.93
C ILE A 157 -14.76 5.11 -6.56
N PRO A 158 -15.83 4.38 -6.96
CA PRO A 158 -16.01 2.97 -6.59
C PRO A 158 -14.98 2.03 -7.24
N LEU A 159 -14.31 2.45 -8.31
CA LEU A 159 -13.20 1.72 -8.94
C LEU A 159 -11.83 2.04 -8.32
N ALA A 160 -11.77 2.94 -7.33
CA ALA A 160 -10.54 3.42 -6.70
C ALA A 160 -9.49 3.95 -7.69
N ASN A 161 -9.92 4.65 -8.75
CA ASN A 161 -9.06 5.12 -9.84
C ASN A 161 -9.18 6.65 -10.10
N LEU A 162 -9.45 7.43 -9.06
CA LEU A 162 -9.72 8.88 -9.12
C LEU A 162 -8.57 9.72 -9.74
N GLN A 163 -7.32 9.27 -9.66
CA GLN A 163 -6.17 9.80 -10.41
C GLN A 163 -5.96 11.33 -10.42
N LEU A 164 -6.24 12.02 -9.31
CA LEU A 164 -6.17 13.49 -9.25
C LEU A 164 -4.75 14.05 -9.18
N GLY A 165 -3.72 13.21 -8.96
CA GLY A 165 -2.36 13.69 -8.67
C GLY A 165 -2.21 14.37 -7.30
N VAL A 166 -3.25 14.33 -6.46
CA VAL A 166 -3.31 14.99 -5.16
C VAL A 166 -3.08 13.97 -4.03
N GLY A 167 -2.12 14.26 -3.14
CA GLY A 167 -1.93 13.54 -1.89
C GLY A 167 -2.31 14.40 -0.67
N ASP A 168 -2.36 13.76 0.52
CA ASP A 168 -2.70 14.42 1.78
C ASP A 168 -1.92 15.73 2.04
N PRO A 169 -0.61 15.83 1.76
CA PRO A 169 0.14 17.08 1.93
C PRO A 169 -0.43 18.25 1.11
N THR A 170 -0.86 17.99 -0.14
CA THR A 170 -1.44 19.01 -1.03
C THR A 170 -2.81 19.46 -0.52
N ILE A 171 -3.61 18.52 0.01
CA ILE A 171 -4.89 18.83 0.66
C ILE A 171 -4.66 19.71 1.91
N MET A 172 -3.69 19.38 2.76
CA MET A 172 -3.39 20.17 3.96
C MET A 172 -2.88 21.58 3.64
N ASP A 173 -2.02 21.74 2.62
CA ASP A 173 -1.60 23.06 2.13
C ASP A 173 -2.81 23.87 1.66
N ALA A 174 -3.71 23.25 0.88
CA ALA A 174 -4.91 23.90 0.38
C ALA A 174 -5.90 24.26 1.51
N LEU A 175 -6.05 23.43 2.55
CA LEU A 175 -6.85 23.74 3.74
C LEU A 175 -6.29 24.95 4.48
N SER A 176 -4.96 25.01 4.66
CA SER A 176 -4.27 26.15 5.26
C SER A 176 -4.54 27.41 4.44
N LYS A 177 -4.32 27.34 3.13
CA LYS A 177 -4.51 28.48 2.22
C LYS A 177 -5.97 28.94 2.16
N ALA A 178 -6.93 28.04 2.20
CA ALA A 178 -8.35 28.37 2.22
C ALA A 178 -8.75 29.14 3.49
N LYS A 179 -8.15 28.81 4.64
CA LYS A 179 -8.50 29.41 5.94
C LYS A 179 -7.66 30.62 6.33
N LYS A 180 -6.41 30.71 5.90
CA LYS A 180 -5.47 31.77 6.31
C LYS A 180 -4.84 32.53 5.16
N GLY A 181 -4.98 32.07 3.92
CA GLY A 181 -4.32 32.65 2.75
C GLY A 181 -2.86 32.23 2.57
N ASP A 182 -2.31 31.45 3.50
CA ASP A 182 -0.91 30.98 3.52
C ASP A 182 -0.80 29.52 4.00
N ASN A 183 0.42 29.04 4.18
CA ASN A 183 0.73 27.69 4.66
C ASN A 183 0.99 27.60 6.18
N SER A 184 0.61 28.61 6.96
CA SER A 184 0.91 28.67 8.40
C SER A 184 0.23 27.56 9.21
N LEU A 185 -0.87 26.98 8.73
CA LEU A 185 -1.58 25.88 9.39
C LEU A 185 -1.05 24.50 8.96
N ARG A 186 -0.09 24.42 8.04
CA ARG A 186 0.35 23.14 7.46
C ARG A 186 0.96 22.20 8.50
N GLU A 187 1.81 22.70 9.38
CA GLU A 187 2.44 21.91 10.44
C GLU A 187 1.43 21.43 11.50
N PRO A 188 0.58 22.28 12.11
CA PRO A 188 -0.41 21.81 13.07
C PRO A 188 -1.42 20.84 12.46
N LEU A 189 -1.87 21.05 11.21
CA LEU A 189 -2.77 20.13 10.51
C LEU A 189 -2.14 18.75 10.30
N GLU A 190 -0.86 18.69 9.94
CA GLU A 190 -0.17 17.42 9.75
C GLU A 190 0.13 16.72 11.06
N ARG A 191 0.51 17.44 12.11
CA ARG A 191 0.64 16.85 13.45
C ARG A 191 -0.69 16.22 13.88
N GLU A 192 -1.78 16.95 13.68
CA GLU A 192 -3.12 16.50 14.00
C GLU A 192 -3.54 15.28 13.17
N TYR A 193 -3.30 15.32 11.86
CA TYR A 193 -3.59 14.22 10.97
C TYR A 193 -2.74 12.98 11.31
N ASN A 194 -1.48 13.15 11.68
CA ASN A 194 -0.61 12.04 12.08
C ASN A 194 -1.08 11.36 13.38
N LEU A 195 -1.78 12.08 14.26
CA LEU A 195 -2.27 11.55 15.54
C LEU A 195 -3.68 10.97 15.50
N CYS A 196 -4.46 11.19 14.43
CA CYS A 196 -5.79 10.57 14.30
C CYS A 196 -6.00 9.79 13.00
N SER A 197 -5.09 9.93 12.02
CA SER A 197 -5.14 9.30 10.70
C SER A 197 -6.43 9.53 9.91
N ASP A 198 -7.13 10.63 10.21
CA ASP A 198 -8.40 11.01 9.61
C ASP A 198 -8.38 12.49 9.23
N LEU A 199 -8.06 12.77 7.97
CA LEU A 199 -7.96 14.13 7.45
C LEU A 199 -9.33 14.81 7.34
N GLY A 200 -10.40 14.05 7.16
CA GLY A 200 -11.76 14.58 7.15
C GLY A 200 -12.12 15.15 8.51
N ALA A 201 -11.83 14.41 9.59
CA ALA A 201 -12.03 14.89 10.96
C ALA A 201 -11.14 16.10 11.30
N VAL A 202 -9.88 16.14 10.83
CA VAL A 202 -9.00 17.31 10.97
C VAL A 202 -9.63 18.53 10.30
N ALA A 203 -10.05 18.39 9.04
CA ALA A 203 -10.65 19.47 8.28
C ALA A 203 -11.96 19.96 8.91
N LYS A 204 -12.80 19.05 9.42
CA LYS A 204 -14.02 19.41 10.15
C LYS A 204 -13.73 20.28 11.37
N ARG A 205 -12.78 19.87 12.22
CA ARG A 205 -12.40 20.64 13.42
C ARG A 205 -11.84 22.02 13.06
N LEU A 206 -11.04 22.10 12.00
CA LEU A 206 -10.56 23.38 11.45
C LEU A 206 -11.72 24.29 11.04
N TYR A 207 -12.76 23.77 10.39
CA TYR A 207 -13.91 24.54 9.95
C TYR A 207 -14.87 24.92 11.08
N GLU A 208 -14.92 24.12 12.15
CA GLU A 208 -15.66 24.42 13.38
C GLU A 208 -14.91 25.41 14.30
N GLY A 209 -13.68 25.81 13.96
CA GLY A 209 -12.86 26.71 14.78
C GLY A 209 -12.38 26.08 16.09
N LYS A 210 -12.41 24.75 16.21
CA LYS A 210 -11.97 24.03 17.41
C LYS A 210 -10.45 23.99 17.48
N LYS A 211 -9.90 24.26 18.67
CA LYS A 211 -8.46 24.06 18.93
C LYS A 211 -8.14 22.56 18.94
N ALA A 212 -6.94 22.21 18.50
CA ALA A 212 -6.38 20.87 18.66
C ALA A 212 -6.13 20.57 20.15
N LYS A 213 -7.14 20.11 20.90
CA LYS A 213 -6.96 19.60 22.27
C LYS A 213 -7.36 18.12 22.31
N THR A 214 -6.41 17.30 22.77
CA THR A 214 -6.42 15.82 22.85
C THR A 214 -6.82 15.12 21.55
N LEU A 215 -5.83 15.00 20.65
CA LEU A 215 -5.95 14.45 19.30
C LEU A 215 -6.02 12.92 19.27
N ILE A 216 -5.46 12.29 20.30
CA ILE A 216 -5.38 10.84 20.39
C ILE A 216 -6.71 10.31 20.93
N THR A 217 -7.38 9.50 20.13
CA THR A 217 -8.57 8.74 20.51
C THR A 217 -8.22 7.26 20.39
N VAL A 218 -8.38 6.49 21.47
CA VAL A 218 -8.17 5.04 21.41
C VAL A 218 -9.11 4.44 20.35
N PHE A 219 -8.58 3.50 19.56
CA PHE A 219 -9.17 2.91 18.36
C PHE A 219 -9.12 3.75 17.08
N ASN A 220 -8.56 4.96 17.15
CA ASN A 220 -8.13 5.69 15.96
C ASN A 220 -6.61 5.56 15.86
N PRO A 221 -6.06 4.79 14.92
CA PRO A 221 -4.64 4.55 14.86
C PRO A 221 -3.85 5.81 14.51
N ILE A 222 -2.66 5.87 15.07
CA ILE A 222 -1.67 6.93 14.91
C ILE A 222 -0.70 6.50 13.82
N ARG A 223 -0.33 7.43 12.94
CA ARG A 223 0.67 7.14 11.90
C ARG A 223 1.99 6.70 12.56
N PRO A 224 2.57 5.56 12.15
CA PRO A 224 3.77 5.03 12.77
C PRO A 224 4.95 6.01 12.61
N ALA A 225 5.79 6.12 13.64
CA ALA A 225 7.10 6.76 13.49
C ALA A 225 7.97 5.91 12.54
N LEU A 226 8.73 6.58 11.67
CA LEU A 226 9.59 5.93 10.68
C LEU A 226 11.05 6.19 11.01
N ALA A 227 11.89 5.18 10.74
CA ALA A 227 13.32 5.28 10.94
C ALA A 227 14.06 5.68 9.67
N GLU A 228 15.00 6.61 9.80
CA GLU A 228 16.02 6.87 8.78
C GLU A 228 16.98 5.68 8.63
N ARG A 229 17.76 5.68 7.55
CA ARG A 229 18.80 4.66 7.33
C ARG A 229 20.18 5.27 7.56
N GLU A 230 21.01 4.53 8.29
CA GLU A 230 22.45 4.79 8.39
C GLU A 230 23.17 3.44 8.28
N ASN A 231 24.40 3.44 7.77
CA ASN A 231 25.21 2.21 7.66
C ASN A 231 26.44 2.22 8.60
N ASP A 232 26.70 3.34 9.27
CA ASP A 232 27.87 3.55 10.11
C ASP A 232 27.47 3.81 11.58
N PRO A 233 27.86 2.94 12.54
CA PRO A 233 27.57 3.13 13.96
C PRO A 233 28.07 4.48 14.53
N GLU A 234 29.23 4.94 14.07
CA GLU A 234 29.87 6.18 14.47
C GLU A 234 28.98 7.39 14.08
N ALA A 235 28.52 7.44 12.83
CA ALA A 235 27.60 8.48 12.35
C ALA A 235 26.26 8.53 13.14
N ILE A 236 25.78 7.38 13.63
CA ILE A 236 24.58 7.32 14.50
C ILE A 236 24.87 8.02 15.83
N LEU A 237 26.01 7.72 16.46
CA LEU A 237 26.37 8.27 17.77
C LEU A 237 26.82 9.73 17.70
N GLU A 238 27.37 10.19 16.58
CA GLU A 238 27.59 11.62 16.36
C GLU A 238 26.29 12.43 16.47
N ARG A 239 25.17 11.85 16.03
CA ARG A 239 23.83 12.46 16.09
C ARG A 239 23.18 12.29 17.44
N HIS A 240 23.07 11.05 17.93
CA HIS A 240 22.33 10.74 19.17
C HIS A 240 23.11 11.07 20.44
N LYS A 241 24.45 11.13 20.38
CA LYS A 241 25.39 11.13 21.51
C LYS A 241 25.34 9.85 22.35
N THR A 242 24.14 9.46 22.79
CA THR A 242 23.83 8.18 23.41
C THR A 242 22.60 7.62 22.72
N THR A 243 22.57 6.34 22.39
CA THR A 243 21.42 5.71 21.74
C THR A 243 20.87 4.55 22.54
N VAL A 244 19.56 4.33 22.50
CA VAL A 244 18.96 3.04 22.83
C VAL A 244 18.83 2.24 21.54
N ALA A 245 19.48 1.08 21.45
CA ALA A 245 19.50 0.25 20.25
C ALA A 245 18.63 -0.99 20.45
N ASP A 246 17.41 -0.96 19.93
CA ASP A 246 16.48 -2.09 19.95
C ASP A 246 16.85 -3.10 18.86
N LEU A 247 16.60 -4.39 19.09
CA LEU A 247 16.64 -5.37 18.00
C LEU A 247 15.63 -5.03 16.91
N LYS A 248 16.09 -5.09 15.65
CA LYS A 248 15.21 -4.93 14.52
C LYS A 248 14.63 -6.28 14.10
N LEU A 249 13.44 -6.53 14.62
CA LEU A 249 12.59 -7.64 14.23
C LEU A 249 12.03 -7.47 12.80
N ASP A 250 11.71 -8.58 12.15
CA ASP A 250 11.13 -8.66 10.81
C ASP A 250 9.77 -9.37 10.85
N GLY A 251 8.75 -8.69 11.40
CA GLY A 251 7.46 -9.28 11.70
C GLY A 251 6.29 -8.44 11.22
N PHE A 252 5.17 -8.57 11.93
CA PHE A 252 4.05 -7.67 11.78
C PHE A 252 4.21 -6.49 12.73
N ARG A 253 4.48 -5.31 12.20
CA ARG A 253 4.31 -4.09 12.99
C ARG A 253 2.84 -3.91 13.35
N MET A 254 2.57 -3.91 14.65
CA MET A 254 1.24 -3.84 15.25
C MET A 254 1.16 -2.64 16.20
N GLN A 255 0.21 -1.74 15.93
CA GLN A 255 -0.20 -0.73 16.88
C GLN A 255 -1.38 -1.27 17.68
N LEU A 256 -1.16 -1.48 18.96
CA LEU A 256 -2.07 -2.13 19.89
C LEU A 256 -2.85 -1.06 20.64
N HIS A 257 -4.17 -1.05 20.48
CA HIS A 257 -5.06 -0.16 21.21
C HIS A 257 -5.84 -0.97 22.22
N LYS A 258 -5.83 -0.54 23.49
CA LYS A 258 -6.60 -1.15 24.58
C LYS A 258 -7.51 -0.10 25.21
N LYS A 259 -8.78 -0.45 25.45
CA LYS A 259 -9.72 0.31 26.29
C LYS A 259 -10.60 -0.66 27.08
N GLY A 260 -10.36 -0.76 28.39
CA GLY A 260 -10.93 -1.83 29.21
C GLY A 260 -10.51 -3.20 28.67
N ASP A 261 -11.49 -4.06 28.37
CA ASP A 261 -11.28 -5.40 27.81
C ASP A 261 -11.25 -5.44 26.28
N LYS A 262 -11.58 -4.31 25.63
CA LYS A 262 -11.55 -4.21 24.18
C LYS A 262 -10.14 -3.90 23.71
N VAL A 263 -9.63 -4.76 22.83
CA VAL A 263 -8.34 -4.58 22.15
C VAL A 263 -8.60 -4.49 20.65
N MET A 264 -7.90 -3.58 19.97
CA MET A 264 -7.82 -3.54 18.52
C MET A 264 -6.37 -3.48 18.08
N ILE A 265 -6.08 -4.13 16.96
CA ILE A 265 -4.74 -4.24 16.40
C ILE A 265 -4.77 -3.57 15.03
N PHE A 266 -3.89 -2.60 14.82
CA PHE A 266 -3.73 -1.94 13.52
C PHE A 266 -2.36 -2.24 12.92
N SER A 267 -2.33 -2.47 11.61
CA SER A 267 -1.09 -2.72 10.88
C SER A 267 -0.27 -1.45 10.69
N ARG A 268 0.95 -1.59 10.14
CA ARG A 268 1.74 -0.47 9.61
C ARG A 268 0.98 0.44 8.64
N ARG A 269 0.03 -0.12 7.87
CA ARG A 269 -0.83 0.62 6.93
C ARG A 269 -2.15 1.09 7.56
N LEU A 270 -2.25 0.95 8.89
CA LEU A 270 -3.41 1.31 9.69
C LEU A 270 -4.65 0.45 9.44
N GLU A 271 -4.52 -0.64 8.68
CA GLU A 271 -5.58 -1.64 8.51
C GLU A 271 -5.87 -2.33 9.85
N ASN A 272 -7.15 -2.47 10.19
CA ASN A 272 -7.57 -3.27 11.34
C ASN A 272 -7.32 -4.76 11.09
N MET A 273 -6.46 -5.37 11.90
CA MET A 273 -6.10 -6.79 11.83
C MET A 273 -6.60 -7.59 13.03
N THR A 274 -7.44 -7.01 13.88
CA THR A 274 -7.86 -7.59 15.17
C THR A 274 -8.39 -9.01 15.03
N ALA A 275 -9.24 -9.26 14.03
CA ALA A 275 -9.86 -10.58 13.80
C ALA A 275 -8.86 -11.67 13.37
N ALA A 276 -7.68 -11.30 12.86
CA ALA A 276 -6.68 -12.25 12.40
C ALA A 276 -5.79 -12.79 13.54
N PHE A 277 -5.78 -12.11 14.70
CA PHE A 277 -4.83 -12.38 15.79
C PHE A 277 -5.54 -12.42 17.16
N PRO A 278 -6.51 -13.35 17.37
CA PRO A 278 -7.23 -13.46 18.64
C PRO A 278 -6.30 -13.76 19.83
N GLU A 279 -5.23 -14.53 19.63
CA GLU A 279 -4.23 -14.84 20.65
C GLU A 279 -3.49 -13.58 21.13
N VAL A 280 -3.19 -12.66 20.21
CA VAL A 280 -2.59 -11.36 20.55
C VAL A 280 -3.59 -10.51 21.33
N VAL A 281 -4.87 -10.49 20.91
CA VAL A 281 -5.93 -9.78 21.63
C VAL A 281 -6.02 -10.24 23.09
N GLU A 282 -5.96 -11.55 23.34
CA GLU A 282 -5.99 -12.12 24.69
C GLU A 282 -4.75 -11.76 25.49
N ALA A 283 -3.55 -11.90 24.91
CA ALA A 283 -2.30 -11.51 25.55
C ALA A 283 -2.31 -10.04 25.99
N ILE A 284 -2.72 -9.13 25.10
CA ILE A 284 -2.78 -7.70 25.43
C ILE A 284 -3.83 -7.40 26.49
N ARG A 285 -5.00 -8.05 26.44
CA ARG A 285 -6.06 -7.87 27.44
C ARG A 285 -5.57 -8.24 28.83
N ASN A 286 -4.91 -9.39 28.96
CA ASN A 286 -4.53 -9.97 30.24
C ASN A 286 -3.22 -9.40 30.81
N ASN A 287 -2.29 -9.02 29.94
CA ASN A 287 -0.92 -8.75 30.32
C ASN A 287 -0.50 -7.27 30.17
N VAL A 288 -1.37 -6.39 29.68
CA VAL A 288 -1.16 -4.92 29.70
C VAL A 288 -2.01 -4.26 30.80
N LYS A 289 -1.35 -3.81 31.86
CA LYS A 289 -1.93 -3.15 33.05
C LYS A 289 -2.23 -1.67 32.78
N ALA A 290 -3.26 -1.39 32.00
CA ALA A 290 -3.77 -0.05 31.72
C ALA A 290 -5.28 -0.06 31.46
N LYS A 291 -5.99 1.03 31.78
CA LYS A 291 -7.40 1.20 31.36
C LYS A 291 -7.45 1.52 29.88
N GLU A 292 -6.60 2.43 29.43
CA GLU A 292 -6.45 2.88 28.06
C GLU A 292 -4.97 2.93 27.67
N ALA A 293 -4.59 2.31 26.56
CA ALA A 293 -3.20 2.36 26.08
C ALA A 293 -3.12 2.27 24.55
N ILE A 294 -2.10 2.91 23.99
CA ILE A 294 -1.66 2.72 22.61
C ILE A 294 -0.18 2.37 22.62
N ILE A 295 0.15 1.16 22.16
CA ILE A 295 1.50 0.59 22.18
C ILE A 295 1.93 0.29 20.75
N ASP A 296 3.17 0.64 20.39
CA ASP A 296 3.79 0.23 19.12
C ASP A 296 4.66 -1.01 19.36
N SER A 297 4.52 -2.00 18.49
CA SER A 297 5.07 -3.33 18.69
C SER A 297 5.34 -4.05 17.36
N GLU A 298 6.14 -5.11 17.43
CA GLU A 298 6.31 -6.08 16.35
C GLU A 298 5.84 -7.45 16.84
N ALA A 299 5.15 -8.22 15.99
CA ALA A 299 4.78 -9.60 16.31
C ALA A 299 5.44 -10.59 15.35
N LEU A 300 5.96 -11.67 15.90
CA LEU A 300 6.61 -12.76 15.16
C LEU A 300 6.02 -14.10 15.59
N ALA A 301 5.90 -15.02 14.65
CA ALA A 301 5.61 -16.40 15.01
C ALA A 301 6.80 -16.99 15.75
N TYR A 302 6.54 -17.86 16.72
CA TYR A 302 7.59 -18.49 17.49
C TYR A 302 7.22 -19.92 17.85
N ASN A 303 8.24 -20.69 18.22
CA ASN A 303 8.07 -22.01 18.79
C ASN A 303 7.93 -21.90 20.31
N GLU A 304 6.78 -22.27 20.88
CA GLU A 304 6.53 -22.12 22.32
C GLU A 304 7.47 -22.94 23.21
N ALA A 305 7.92 -24.11 22.74
CA ALA A 305 8.77 -24.99 23.53
C ALA A 305 10.22 -24.49 23.62
N THR A 306 10.71 -23.82 22.57
CA THR A 306 12.11 -23.37 22.48
C THR A 306 12.28 -21.86 22.59
N GLY A 307 11.22 -21.09 22.37
CA GLY A 307 11.25 -19.63 22.25
C GLY A 307 11.84 -19.12 20.93
N GLU A 308 12.19 -20.01 20.00
CA GLU A 308 12.81 -19.66 18.72
C GLU A 308 11.83 -18.87 17.83
N LEU A 309 12.29 -17.76 17.25
CA LEU A 309 11.48 -16.91 16.38
C LEU A 309 11.54 -17.39 14.94
N TYR A 310 10.38 -17.47 14.30
CA TYR A 310 10.29 -17.82 12.89
C TYR A 310 10.49 -16.60 11.97
N PRO A 311 11.16 -16.76 10.82
CA PRO A 311 11.30 -15.70 9.83
C PRO A 311 9.96 -15.15 9.31
N PHE A 312 9.98 -13.94 8.74
CA PHE A 312 8.77 -13.30 8.22
C PHE A 312 8.02 -14.15 7.19
N GLN A 313 8.73 -14.84 6.30
CA GLN A 313 8.15 -15.70 5.26
C GLN A 313 7.28 -16.82 5.85
N TYR A 314 7.59 -17.27 7.07
CA TYR A 314 6.77 -18.24 7.79
C TYR A 314 5.67 -17.51 8.57
N THR A 315 6.03 -16.46 9.32
CA THR A 315 5.10 -15.63 10.11
C THR A 315 3.92 -15.08 9.28
N ILE A 316 4.14 -14.74 8.00
CA ILE A 316 3.11 -14.16 7.14
C ILE A 316 1.87 -15.06 6.98
N GLN A 317 2.03 -16.39 7.15
CA GLN A 317 0.92 -17.34 7.08
C GLN A 317 -0.13 -17.13 8.17
N ARG A 318 0.16 -16.36 9.23
CA ARG A 318 -0.84 -15.96 10.25
C ARG A 318 -1.89 -14.98 9.76
N LYS A 319 -1.57 -14.14 8.77
CA LYS A 319 -2.53 -13.15 8.27
C LYS A 319 -3.58 -13.84 7.38
N ARG A 320 -4.67 -14.34 7.99
CA ARG A 320 -5.75 -15.08 7.31
C ARG A 320 -7.14 -14.64 7.79
N LYS A 321 -8.16 -14.93 6.96
CA LYS A 321 -9.59 -14.69 7.27
C LYS A 321 -10.36 -15.95 7.67
N HIS A 322 -9.84 -17.13 7.33
CA HIS A 322 -10.43 -18.44 7.63
C HIS A 322 -9.40 -19.33 8.32
N GLY A 323 -9.84 -20.28 9.15
CA GLY A 323 -8.94 -21.16 9.91
C GLY A 323 -8.06 -20.42 10.92
N VAL A 324 -8.49 -19.25 11.39
CA VAL A 324 -7.67 -18.36 12.24
C VAL A 324 -7.26 -19.04 13.54
N LYS A 325 -8.20 -19.73 14.20
CA LYS A 325 -8.00 -20.42 15.48
C LYS A 325 -7.04 -21.60 15.36
N GLU A 326 -7.27 -22.48 14.38
CA GLU A 326 -6.37 -23.62 14.11
C GLU A 326 -4.95 -23.13 13.86
N LYS A 327 -4.81 -22.08 13.04
CA LYS A 327 -3.50 -21.53 12.72
C LYS A 327 -2.87 -20.75 13.87
N SER A 328 -3.63 -20.27 14.85
CA SER A 328 -3.08 -19.62 16.06
C SER A 328 -2.53 -20.64 17.04
N GLU A 329 -3.16 -21.80 17.14
CA GLU A 329 -2.69 -22.93 17.95
C GLU A 329 -1.46 -23.60 17.32
N GLU A 330 -1.43 -23.74 16.00
CA GLU A 330 -0.28 -24.29 15.28
C GLU A 330 0.96 -23.37 15.35
N MET A 331 0.73 -22.05 15.29
CA MET A 331 1.80 -21.07 15.10
C MET A 331 1.49 -19.78 15.86
N PRO A 332 1.63 -19.76 17.19
CA PRO A 332 1.30 -18.58 17.98
C PRO A 332 2.25 -17.42 17.66
N LEU A 333 1.75 -16.20 17.87
CA LEU A 333 2.54 -14.98 17.76
C LEU A 333 2.98 -14.52 19.14
N HIS A 334 4.25 -14.12 19.26
CA HIS A 334 4.75 -13.36 20.41
C HIS A 334 4.89 -11.89 20.03
N VAL A 335 4.46 -10.99 20.92
CA VAL A 335 4.52 -9.55 20.70
C VAL A 335 5.73 -8.93 21.40
N PHE A 336 6.47 -8.10 20.68
CA PHE A 336 7.60 -7.33 21.16
C PHE A 336 7.28 -5.83 21.13
N ALA A 337 6.85 -5.29 22.27
CA ALA A 337 6.53 -3.89 22.44
C ALA A 337 7.80 -3.03 22.51
N PHE A 338 7.82 -1.92 21.79
CA PHE A 338 9.00 -1.07 21.67
C PHE A 338 8.73 0.43 21.87
N ASP A 339 7.48 0.88 21.92
CA ASP A 339 7.14 2.26 22.29
C ASP A 339 5.72 2.39 22.87
N LEU A 340 5.49 3.44 23.66
CA LEU A 340 4.21 3.77 24.28
C LEU A 340 3.76 5.16 23.80
N ILE A 341 2.60 5.22 23.15
CA ILE A 341 2.10 6.42 22.49
C ILE A 341 1.04 7.13 23.35
N TYR A 342 0.25 6.38 24.12
CA TYR A 342 -0.82 6.92 24.96
C TYR A 342 -1.05 6.01 26.17
N LEU A 343 -1.38 6.60 27.32
CA LEU A 343 -1.70 5.87 28.54
C LEU A 343 -2.72 6.62 29.41
N ASP A 344 -3.87 6.00 29.70
CA ASP A 344 -4.84 6.42 30.72
C ASP A 344 -5.18 7.94 30.74
N GLY A 345 -5.46 8.53 29.59
CA GLY A 345 -5.77 9.97 29.47
C GLY A 345 -4.58 10.83 29.02
N GLU A 346 -3.36 10.29 29.08
CA GLU A 346 -2.12 11.03 28.83
C GLU A 346 -1.54 10.77 27.43
N ASP A 347 -1.29 11.86 26.69
CA ASP A 347 -0.52 11.87 25.45
C ASP A 347 0.97 11.69 25.77
N MET A 348 1.54 10.54 25.40
CA MET A 348 2.94 10.23 25.65
C MET A 348 3.85 10.73 24.53
N THR A 349 3.31 11.21 23.40
CA THR A 349 4.10 11.47 22.19
C THR A 349 5.14 12.57 22.34
N GLU A 350 4.89 13.58 23.17
CA GLU A 350 5.84 14.67 23.43
C GLU A 350 6.88 14.31 24.51
N LYS A 351 6.69 13.21 25.25
CA LYS A 351 7.65 12.79 26.28
C LYS A 351 8.90 12.16 25.65
N PRO A 352 10.08 12.29 26.28
CA PRO A 352 11.31 11.60 25.86
C PRO A 352 11.16 10.07 25.75
N TYR A 353 11.83 9.44 24.77
CA TYR A 353 11.76 7.99 24.56
C TYR A 353 12.07 7.18 25.83
N ARG A 354 13.07 7.59 26.62
CA ARG A 354 13.42 6.93 27.89
C ARG A 354 12.25 6.84 28.87
N GLU A 355 11.40 7.87 28.93
CA GLU A 355 10.25 7.93 29.83
C GLU A 355 9.11 7.06 29.32
N ARG A 356 8.87 7.08 28.00
CA ARG A 356 7.90 6.21 27.34
C ARG A 356 8.28 4.74 27.53
N ARG A 357 9.55 4.39 27.30
CA ARG A 357 10.10 3.03 27.44
C ARG A 357 10.02 2.50 28.87
N LYS A 358 10.41 3.31 29.87
CA LYS A 358 10.29 2.95 31.30
C LYS A 358 8.83 2.82 31.74
N THR A 359 7.93 3.61 31.17
CA THR A 359 6.50 3.51 31.45
C THR A 359 5.90 2.25 30.83
N LEU A 360 6.28 1.94 29.58
CA LEU A 360 5.90 0.72 28.89
C LEU A 360 6.30 -0.55 29.68
N GLU A 361 7.52 -0.56 30.23
CA GLU A 361 8.02 -1.66 31.06
C GLU A 361 7.15 -1.91 32.29
N ARG A 362 6.72 -0.85 32.98
CA ARG A 362 5.90 -0.98 34.20
C ARG A 362 4.51 -1.57 33.94
N ILE A 363 3.96 -1.39 32.74
CA ILE A 363 2.59 -1.81 32.42
C ILE A 363 2.54 -3.20 31.76
N ILE A 364 3.66 -3.75 31.30
CA ILE A 364 3.71 -5.06 30.62
C ILE A 364 4.07 -6.17 31.63
N LYS A 365 3.23 -7.20 31.68
CA LYS A 365 3.57 -8.51 32.26
C LYS A 365 4.10 -9.40 31.12
N PRO A 366 5.30 -10.01 31.22
CA PRO A 366 5.94 -10.72 30.12
C PRO A 366 5.30 -12.09 29.86
N ASP A 367 4.18 -12.12 29.14
CA ASP A 367 3.39 -13.31 28.83
C ASP A 367 2.58 -13.06 27.54
N GLY A 368 2.96 -13.70 26.43
CA GLY A 368 2.47 -13.40 25.07
C GLY A 368 2.84 -12.01 24.51
N ILE A 369 3.31 -11.11 25.38
CA ILE A 369 3.90 -9.82 25.06
C ILE A 369 5.12 -9.61 25.95
N SER A 370 6.22 -9.14 25.39
CA SER A 370 7.39 -8.66 26.13
C SER A 370 7.90 -7.37 25.50
N LEU A 371 8.90 -6.78 26.13
CA LEU A 371 9.61 -5.66 25.54
C LEU A 371 10.63 -6.14 24.51
N VAL A 372 10.85 -5.35 23.47
CA VAL A 372 11.99 -5.59 22.57
C VAL A 372 13.30 -5.48 23.35
N GLU A 373 14.21 -6.41 23.10
CA GLU A 373 15.55 -6.40 23.69
C GLU A 373 16.34 -5.20 23.16
N SER A 374 17.06 -4.52 24.05
CA SER A 374 17.75 -3.27 23.74
C SER A 374 18.98 -3.05 24.61
N ILE A 375 20.00 -2.39 24.07
CA ILE A 375 21.11 -1.82 24.85
C ILE A 375 21.03 -0.29 24.86
N THR A 376 21.63 0.35 25.86
CA THR A 376 21.90 1.81 25.83
C THR A 376 23.41 2.00 25.78
N THR A 377 23.92 2.73 24.79
CA THR A 377 25.37 2.92 24.63
C THR A 377 25.69 4.25 23.96
N ASP A 378 26.85 4.79 24.28
CA ASP A 378 27.54 5.88 23.59
C ASP A 378 28.85 5.42 22.92
N ASP A 379 29.16 4.11 22.95
CA ASP A 379 30.35 3.51 22.34
C ASP A 379 30.01 2.86 20.98
N PRO A 380 30.61 3.32 19.86
CA PRO A 380 30.43 2.71 18.55
C PRO A 380 30.80 1.22 18.50
N LYS A 381 31.79 0.78 19.29
CA LYS A 381 32.22 -0.63 19.32
C LYS A 381 31.17 -1.52 19.96
N GLU A 382 30.55 -1.09 21.05
CA GLU A 382 29.44 -1.81 21.67
C GLU A 382 28.22 -1.85 20.74
N LEU A 383 27.90 -0.74 20.09
CA LEU A 383 26.79 -0.66 19.14
C LEU A 383 27.02 -1.63 17.96
N LYS A 384 28.25 -1.69 17.43
CA LYS A 384 28.64 -2.62 16.38
C LYS A 384 28.58 -4.08 16.83
N LYS A 385 29.04 -4.38 18.05
CA LYS A 385 28.94 -5.73 18.64
C LYS A 385 27.48 -6.16 18.76
N TRP A 386 26.61 -5.26 19.24
CA TRP A 386 25.18 -5.51 19.34
C TRP A 386 24.53 -5.74 17.99
N PHE A 387 24.85 -4.91 17.00
CA PHE A 387 24.40 -5.09 15.62
C PHE A 387 24.82 -6.46 15.06
N ASN A 388 26.08 -6.85 15.19
CA ASN A 388 26.56 -8.14 14.70
C ASN A 388 25.85 -9.32 15.41
N GLY A 389 25.70 -9.26 16.73
CA GLY A 389 24.96 -10.27 17.49
C GLY A 389 23.46 -10.31 17.15
N ALA A 390 22.86 -9.20 16.69
CA ALA A 390 21.51 -9.21 16.14
C ALA A 390 21.45 -9.98 14.81
N ILE A 391 22.41 -9.75 13.91
CA ILE A 391 22.50 -10.45 12.63
C ILE A 391 22.76 -11.95 12.82
N GLU A 392 23.65 -12.34 13.74
CA GLU A 392 23.94 -13.74 14.07
C GLU A 392 22.71 -14.48 14.60
N ARG A 393 21.81 -13.77 15.29
CA ARG A 393 20.51 -14.31 15.76
C ARG A 393 19.42 -14.29 14.68
N GLY A 394 19.74 -13.94 13.44
CA GLY A 394 18.80 -13.90 12.32
C GLY A 394 17.89 -12.67 12.27
N MET A 395 18.18 -11.62 13.05
CA MET A 395 17.42 -10.37 13.01
C MET A 395 17.82 -9.51 11.78
N GLU A 396 16.97 -8.56 11.37
CA GLU A 396 17.29 -7.69 10.22
C GLU A 396 18.42 -6.67 10.53
N GLY A 397 18.67 -6.42 11.81
CA GLY A 397 19.65 -5.45 12.31
C GLY A 397 19.19 -4.85 13.63
N ILE A 398 19.42 -3.54 13.79
CA ILE A 398 19.00 -2.79 14.98
C ILE A 398 18.31 -1.48 14.62
N VAL A 399 17.49 -0.96 15.54
CA VAL A 399 16.90 0.38 15.47
C VAL A 399 17.43 1.20 16.63
N CYS A 400 18.29 2.17 16.30
CA CYS A 400 18.85 3.13 17.22
C CYS A 400 17.86 4.27 17.43
N LYS A 401 17.51 4.58 18.67
CA LYS A 401 16.57 5.63 19.05
C LYS A 401 17.26 6.63 19.98
N ASP A 402 17.11 7.91 19.69
CA ASP A 402 17.54 8.99 20.60
C ASP A 402 16.70 8.92 21.90
N PRO A 403 17.32 8.69 23.08
CA PRO A 403 16.65 8.58 24.37
C PRO A 403 15.82 9.82 24.76
N ASN A 404 16.19 11.00 24.24
CA ASN A 404 15.57 12.28 24.55
C ASN A 404 14.50 12.69 23.54
N SER A 405 14.36 11.94 22.44
CA SER A 405 13.47 12.30 21.35
C SER A 405 11.98 12.04 21.65
N PRO A 406 11.06 12.90 21.17
CA PRO A 406 9.63 12.63 21.20
C PRO A 406 9.25 11.57 20.15
N TYR A 407 8.05 11.01 20.28
CA TYR A 407 7.45 10.15 19.27
C TYR A 407 6.90 11.00 18.12
N LYS A 408 7.65 11.09 17.02
CA LYS A 408 7.22 11.88 15.84
C LYS A 408 6.40 11.03 14.87
N ALA A 409 5.10 10.93 15.15
CA ALA A 409 4.12 10.21 14.33
C ALA A 409 4.16 10.63 12.85
N GLY A 410 4.09 9.66 11.93
CA GLY A 410 4.02 9.89 10.48
C GLY A 410 5.26 10.50 9.83
N SER A 411 6.30 10.83 10.60
CA SER A 411 7.52 11.43 10.10
C SER A 411 8.65 10.41 9.98
N ARG A 412 9.56 10.69 9.05
CA ARG A 412 10.87 10.05 8.99
C ARG A 412 11.91 11.09 9.35
N GLY A 413 12.70 10.80 10.36
CA GLY A 413 13.76 11.69 10.83
C GLY A 413 14.81 10.91 11.60
N PHE A 414 15.82 11.62 12.07
CA PHE A 414 16.96 11.02 12.75
C PHE A 414 16.68 10.62 14.19
N ASN A 415 15.46 10.81 14.73
CA ASN A 415 15.13 10.32 16.07
C ASN A 415 15.28 8.80 16.15
N TRP A 416 14.89 8.10 15.07
CA TRP A 416 15.03 6.66 14.91
C TRP A 416 15.89 6.39 13.67
N ILE A 417 16.96 5.63 13.82
CA ILE A 417 17.88 5.27 12.75
C ILE A 417 18.02 3.76 12.72
N LYS A 418 17.73 3.14 11.58
CA LYS A 418 17.92 1.70 11.40
C LYS A 418 19.30 1.44 10.81
N LEU A 419 20.05 0.59 11.51
CA LEU A 419 21.29 -0.01 11.00
C LEU A 419 20.95 -1.43 10.57
N LYS A 420 21.05 -1.66 9.26
CA LYS A 420 20.78 -2.96 8.64
C LYS A 420 22.04 -3.50 8.02
N ARG A 421 22.10 -4.82 7.83
CA ARG A 421 23.06 -5.41 6.91
C ARG A 421 22.85 -4.73 5.56
N SER A 422 23.87 -4.05 5.03
CA SER A 422 23.82 -3.56 3.66
C SER A 422 23.60 -4.79 2.78
N TYR A 423 22.43 -4.88 2.15
CA TYR A 423 22.12 -5.95 1.21
C TYR A 423 23.21 -5.95 0.14
N LYS A 424 24.20 -6.84 0.25
CA LYS A 424 24.88 -7.46 -0.89
C LYS A 424 23.95 -8.52 -1.52
N GLY A 425 22.64 -8.21 -1.57
CA GLY A 425 21.55 -9.11 -1.91
C GLY A 425 20.57 -8.45 -2.89
N GLU A 426 21.03 -7.49 -3.69
CA GLU A 426 20.55 -7.48 -5.06
C GLU A 426 21.02 -8.82 -5.66
N LEU A 427 20.22 -9.45 -6.51
CA LEU A 427 20.81 -10.32 -7.52
C LEU A 427 21.97 -9.54 -8.13
N ALA A 428 23.21 -10.00 -7.90
CA ALA A 428 24.38 -9.34 -8.48
C ALA A 428 24.26 -9.30 -10.01
N ASP A 429 23.57 -10.31 -10.56
CA ASP A 429 23.33 -10.51 -11.97
C ASP A 429 21.93 -10.08 -12.41
N THR A 430 21.89 -9.49 -13.60
CA THR A 430 20.65 -9.16 -14.30
C THR A 430 20.13 -10.38 -15.06
N ILE A 431 18.83 -10.42 -15.32
CA ILE A 431 18.17 -11.53 -16.02
C ILE A 431 17.68 -11.02 -17.37
N ASP A 432 18.14 -11.65 -18.46
CA ASP A 432 17.65 -11.36 -19.80
C ASP A 432 16.40 -12.20 -20.07
N ILE A 433 15.30 -11.54 -20.40
CA ILE A 433 14.00 -12.20 -20.62
C ILE A 433 13.47 -11.89 -22.02
N VAL A 434 12.72 -12.83 -22.58
CA VAL A 434 11.97 -12.68 -23.83
C VAL A 434 10.60 -12.07 -23.56
N VAL A 435 10.22 -11.06 -24.33
CA VAL A 435 8.89 -10.47 -24.30
C VAL A 435 7.91 -11.37 -25.05
N VAL A 436 6.89 -11.87 -24.34
CA VAL A 436 5.88 -12.79 -24.90
C VAL A 436 4.46 -12.20 -24.91
N GLY A 437 4.25 -11.05 -24.27
CA GLY A 437 3.01 -10.30 -24.32
C GLY A 437 3.14 -8.94 -23.68
N TYR A 438 2.14 -8.08 -23.86
CA TYR A 438 2.05 -6.80 -23.16
C TYR A 438 0.63 -6.48 -22.71
N TYR A 439 0.55 -5.55 -21.76
CA TYR A 439 -0.69 -5.07 -21.17
C TYR A 439 -0.96 -3.64 -21.62
N LEU A 440 -2.23 -3.28 -21.78
CA LEU A 440 -2.64 -1.90 -22.04
C LEU A 440 -2.39 -1.02 -20.81
N GLY A 441 -1.99 0.22 -21.09
CA GLY A 441 -1.87 1.24 -20.05
C GLY A 441 -3.24 1.54 -19.44
N LYS A 442 -3.31 1.49 -18.12
CA LYS A 442 -4.46 2.01 -17.36
C LYS A 442 -4.10 3.38 -16.77
N GLY A 443 -5.10 4.25 -16.66
CA GLY A 443 -4.94 5.55 -16.02
C GLY A 443 -3.96 6.49 -16.73
N ALA A 444 -2.98 7.04 -16.01
CA ALA A 444 -1.95 7.93 -16.58
C ALA A 444 -1.19 7.29 -17.74
N ARG A 445 -1.15 5.95 -17.83
CA ARG A 445 -0.50 5.25 -18.95
C ARG A 445 -1.40 4.97 -20.15
N ALA A 446 -2.70 5.28 -20.07
CA ALA A 446 -3.65 4.97 -21.14
C ALA A 446 -3.27 5.65 -22.46
N GLU A 447 -2.67 6.84 -22.42
CA GLU A 447 -2.22 7.56 -23.62
C GLU A 447 -1.08 6.86 -24.37
N PHE A 448 -0.25 6.07 -23.67
CA PHE A 448 0.86 5.34 -24.27
C PHE A 448 0.42 3.98 -24.82
N LYS A 449 -0.84 3.57 -24.57
CA LYS A 449 -1.37 2.23 -24.89
C LYS A 449 -0.49 1.08 -24.39
N PHE A 450 0.30 1.34 -23.34
CA PHE A 450 1.29 0.41 -22.81
C PHE A 450 1.33 0.50 -21.28
N GLY A 451 1.14 -0.64 -20.61
CA GLY A 451 1.06 -0.76 -19.16
C GLY A 451 2.21 -1.57 -18.56
N GLY A 452 2.71 -2.56 -19.31
CA GLY A 452 3.80 -3.44 -18.89
C GLY A 452 3.94 -4.66 -19.80
N LEU A 453 4.90 -5.51 -19.48
CA LEU A 453 5.31 -6.68 -20.28
C LEU A 453 5.08 -7.99 -19.52
N LEU A 454 4.79 -9.05 -20.25
CA LEU A 454 4.92 -10.44 -19.79
C LEU A 454 6.25 -10.99 -20.30
N GLY A 455 7.11 -11.38 -19.36
CA GLY A 455 8.47 -11.85 -19.62
C GLY A 455 8.64 -13.34 -19.38
N ALA A 456 9.43 -13.99 -20.23
CA ALA A 456 9.76 -15.41 -20.16
C ALA A 456 11.28 -15.67 -20.24
N VAL A 457 11.72 -16.77 -19.65
CA VAL A 457 13.07 -17.34 -19.81
C VAL A 457 13.02 -18.51 -20.78
N TYR A 458 14.15 -18.85 -21.38
CA TYR A 458 14.22 -19.94 -22.35
C TYR A 458 14.46 -21.30 -21.67
N ASP A 459 13.74 -22.33 -22.09
CA ASP A 459 13.90 -23.70 -21.65
C ASP A 459 14.44 -24.53 -22.81
N GLU A 460 15.75 -24.78 -22.77
CA GLU A 460 16.49 -25.52 -23.80
C GLU A 460 15.98 -26.96 -23.98
N ASP A 461 15.53 -27.61 -22.89
CA ASP A 461 15.10 -29.01 -22.92
C ASP A 461 13.79 -29.20 -23.70
N SER A 462 12.88 -28.21 -23.59
CA SER A 462 11.55 -28.27 -24.22
C SER A 462 11.40 -27.36 -25.43
N ASP A 463 12.44 -26.57 -25.76
CA ASP A 463 12.40 -25.52 -26.78
C ASP A 463 11.21 -24.55 -26.60
N THR A 464 10.97 -24.14 -25.34
CA THR A 464 9.87 -23.22 -25.00
C THR A 464 10.31 -22.05 -24.14
N PHE A 465 9.56 -20.95 -24.23
CA PHE A 465 9.68 -19.77 -23.38
C PHE A 465 8.72 -19.90 -22.19
N LYS A 466 9.28 -20.03 -20.99
CA LYS A 466 8.53 -20.18 -19.73
C LYS A 466 8.39 -18.84 -19.04
N THR A 467 7.17 -18.38 -18.79
CA THR A 467 6.93 -17.10 -18.10
C THR A 467 7.57 -17.08 -16.71
N VAL A 468 8.21 -15.96 -16.37
CA VAL A 468 8.88 -15.74 -15.07
C VAL A 468 8.46 -14.42 -14.41
N THR A 469 7.94 -13.45 -15.15
CA THR A 469 7.68 -12.14 -14.57
C THR A 469 6.65 -11.30 -15.33
N ARG A 470 6.03 -10.36 -14.62
CA ARG A 470 5.39 -9.17 -15.22
C ARG A 470 6.22 -7.94 -14.91
N VAL A 471 6.65 -7.22 -15.94
CA VAL A 471 7.46 -6.00 -15.78
C VAL A 471 6.57 -4.78 -15.94
N GLY A 472 6.35 -4.04 -14.85
CA GLY A 472 5.52 -2.83 -14.83
C GLY A 472 6.30 -1.52 -14.61
N THR A 473 7.61 -1.60 -14.39
CA THR A 473 8.48 -0.48 -14.01
C THR A 473 9.83 -0.56 -14.71
N GLY A 474 10.52 0.57 -14.82
CA GLY A 474 11.80 0.69 -15.55
C GLY A 474 11.66 1.29 -16.95
N PHE A 475 10.47 1.77 -17.33
CA PHE A 475 10.21 2.39 -18.63
C PHE A 475 10.10 3.91 -18.46
N SER A 476 10.86 4.68 -19.23
CA SER A 476 10.56 6.09 -19.49
C SER A 476 9.32 6.21 -20.38
N GLU A 477 8.70 7.39 -20.47
CA GLU A 477 7.59 7.64 -21.41
C GLU A 477 8.00 7.38 -22.86
N GLU A 478 9.22 7.77 -23.23
CA GLU A 478 9.80 7.49 -24.53
C GLU A 478 9.93 5.98 -24.78
N MET A 479 10.43 5.23 -23.78
CA MET A 479 10.53 3.77 -23.86
C MET A 479 9.15 3.11 -24.01
N MET A 480 8.13 3.58 -23.29
CA MET A 480 6.77 3.06 -23.42
C MET A 480 6.24 3.24 -24.85
N ARG A 481 6.45 4.41 -25.46
CA ARG A 481 6.06 4.66 -26.87
C ARG A 481 6.89 3.83 -27.84
N LYS A 482 8.18 3.60 -27.57
CA LYS A 482 9.05 2.74 -28.38
C LYS A 482 8.56 1.29 -28.35
N LEU A 483 8.32 0.75 -27.15
CA LEU A 483 7.87 -0.62 -26.96
C LEU A 483 6.50 -0.88 -27.59
N GLU A 484 5.54 0.05 -27.48
CA GLU A 484 4.24 -0.09 -28.15
C GLU A 484 4.41 -0.20 -29.67
N LYS A 485 5.17 0.71 -30.28
CA LYS A 485 5.45 0.68 -31.73
C LYS A 485 6.19 -0.56 -32.20
N MET A 486 7.06 -1.12 -31.36
CA MET A 486 7.81 -2.35 -31.67
C MET A 486 6.94 -3.61 -31.53
N LEU A 487 6.05 -3.64 -30.54
CA LEU A 487 5.28 -4.84 -30.19
C LEU A 487 3.97 -4.95 -30.97
N ASP A 488 3.29 -3.84 -31.24
CA ASP A 488 2.00 -3.83 -31.97
C ASP A 488 2.05 -4.56 -33.32
N PRO A 489 3.10 -4.39 -34.17
CA PRO A 489 3.20 -5.10 -35.45
C PRO A 489 3.38 -6.63 -35.34
N ILE A 490 3.80 -7.12 -34.17
CA ILE A 490 4.07 -8.55 -33.93
C ILE A 490 3.03 -9.21 -33.02
N VAL A 491 1.90 -8.53 -32.78
CA VAL A 491 0.75 -9.06 -32.05
C VAL A 491 0.16 -10.28 -32.76
N VAL A 492 -0.21 -11.28 -31.98
CA VAL A 492 -0.86 -12.52 -32.44
C VAL A 492 -2.19 -12.74 -31.69
N LYS A 493 -3.12 -13.44 -32.34
CA LYS A 493 -4.48 -13.64 -31.81
C LYS A 493 -4.56 -14.57 -30.60
N SER A 494 -3.59 -15.46 -30.45
CA SER A 494 -3.55 -16.48 -29.41
C SER A 494 -2.12 -16.70 -28.94
N ARG A 495 -1.97 -17.30 -27.75
CA ARG A 495 -0.65 -17.64 -27.17
C ARG A 495 0.22 -18.37 -28.21
N PRO A 496 1.46 -17.91 -28.47
CA PRO A 496 2.38 -18.62 -29.37
C PRO A 496 2.65 -20.05 -28.89
N ALA A 497 2.85 -20.98 -29.82
CA ALA A 497 3.03 -22.41 -29.49
C ALA A 497 4.25 -22.69 -28.59
N ARG A 498 5.36 -21.96 -28.80
CA ARG A 498 6.58 -22.05 -27.98
C ARG A 498 6.48 -21.26 -26.67
N VAL A 499 5.34 -20.68 -26.31
CA VAL A 499 5.18 -19.92 -25.06
C VAL A 499 4.33 -20.72 -24.08
N ASP A 500 4.89 -20.99 -22.91
CA ASP A 500 4.19 -21.65 -21.80
C ASP A 500 3.88 -20.63 -20.70
N ALA A 501 2.60 -20.38 -20.49
CA ALA A 501 2.10 -19.35 -19.61
C ALA A 501 0.77 -19.75 -18.96
N VAL A 502 0.62 -19.50 -17.67
CA VAL A 502 -0.67 -19.54 -16.97
C VAL A 502 -1.39 -18.19 -17.07
N ILE A 503 -0.61 -17.11 -17.16
CA ILE A 503 -1.10 -15.74 -17.21
C ILE A 503 -1.43 -15.34 -18.64
N GLU A 504 -2.58 -14.68 -18.83
CA GLU A 504 -2.94 -14.05 -20.10
C GLU A 504 -2.59 -12.54 -20.09
N PRO A 505 -1.88 -12.03 -21.12
CA PRO A 505 -1.73 -10.61 -21.40
C PRO A 505 -2.93 -10.05 -22.17
N ASP A 506 -3.03 -8.72 -22.28
CA ASP A 506 -4.05 -8.09 -23.15
C ASP A 506 -3.75 -8.40 -24.63
N PHE A 507 -2.46 -8.45 -24.99
CA PHE A 507 -1.99 -8.84 -26.30
C PHE A 507 -0.83 -9.84 -26.21
N TRP A 508 -0.98 -10.96 -26.89
CA TRP A 508 0.11 -11.90 -27.15
C TRP A 508 1.00 -11.36 -28.27
N VAL A 509 2.32 -11.55 -28.17
CA VAL A 509 3.27 -11.18 -29.24
C VAL A 509 4.15 -12.36 -29.62
N LYS A 510 4.75 -12.30 -30.81
CA LYS A 510 5.80 -13.24 -31.19
C LYS A 510 7.02 -13.08 -30.26
N PRO A 511 7.61 -14.17 -29.74
CA PRO A 511 8.80 -14.11 -28.90
C PRO A 511 10.01 -13.71 -29.75
N VAL A 512 10.28 -12.41 -29.87
CA VAL A 512 11.32 -11.86 -30.74
C VAL A 512 12.28 -10.96 -29.97
N HIS A 513 11.76 -10.15 -29.04
CA HIS A 513 12.54 -9.13 -28.36
C HIS A 513 12.99 -9.61 -26.97
N VAL A 514 14.27 -9.39 -26.69
CA VAL A 514 14.88 -9.65 -25.37
C VAL A 514 15.09 -8.33 -24.64
N ILE A 515 14.83 -8.30 -23.34
CA ILE A 515 15.11 -7.16 -22.47
C ILE A 515 15.87 -7.62 -21.22
N THR A 516 16.68 -6.72 -20.66
CA THR A 516 17.37 -6.98 -19.41
C THR A 516 16.53 -6.49 -18.23
N VAL A 517 16.36 -7.34 -17.23
CA VAL A 517 15.59 -7.09 -16.01
C VAL A 517 16.48 -7.22 -14.78
N LYS A 518 16.39 -6.23 -13.90
CA LYS A 518 16.92 -6.30 -12.54
C LYS A 518 15.80 -6.68 -11.57
N ALA A 519 16.10 -7.56 -10.63
CA ALA A 519 15.19 -8.01 -9.58
C ALA A 519 15.90 -8.05 -8.23
N ASP A 520 15.13 -7.98 -7.15
CA ASP A 520 15.70 -8.04 -5.80
C ASP A 520 16.03 -9.50 -5.43
N GLU A 521 15.15 -10.44 -5.79
CA GLU A 521 15.34 -11.88 -5.54
C GLU A 521 14.47 -12.73 -6.48
N ILE A 522 14.74 -14.05 -6.52
CA ILE A 522 13.88 -15.06 -7.13
C ILE A 522 13.04 -15.72 -6.03
N THR A 523 11.74 -15.87 -6.29
CA THR A 523 10.77 -16.47 -5.37
C THR A 523 9.98 -17.58 -6.05
N GLU A 524 9.43 -18.51 -5.28
CA GLU A 524 8.46 -19.49 -5.81
C GLU A 524 7.10 -18.82 -6.08
N SER A 525 6.42 -19.21 -7.15
CA SER A 525 5.16 -18.63 -7.60
C SER A 525 4.27 -19.64 -8.32
N PRO A 526 2.96 -19.72 -8.00
CA PRO A 526 2.01 -20.55 -8.75
C PRO A 526 1.60 -19.94 -10.10
N MET A 527 1.92 -18.66 -10.33
CA MET A 527 1.47 -17.89 -11.48
C MET A 527 2.43 -17.95 -12.68
N HIS A 528 3.63 -18.48 -12.47
CA HIS A 528 4.70 -18.53 -13.47
C HIS A 528 5.18 -19.96 -13.70
N THR A 529 5.66 -20.22 -14.90
CA THR A 529 5.94 -21.58 -15.43
C THR A 529 7.44 -21.89 -15.47
N ALA A 530 8.30 -20.88 -15.34
CA ALA A 530 9.75 -21.07 -15.31
C ALA A 530 10.17 -22.01 -14.18
N GLY A 531 10.88 -23.09 -14.52
CA GLY A 531 11.36 -24.09 -13.55
C GLY A 531 10.26 -24.80 -12.75
N ARG A 532 9.01 -24.81 -13.24
CA ARG A 532 7.86 -25.36 -12.54
C ARG A 532 8.04 -26.85 -12.21
N ARG A 533 7.82 -27.20 -10.94
CA ARG A 533 7.76 -28.58 -10.44
C ARG A 533 6.47 -28.74 -9.64
N GLY A 534 5.51 -29.51 -10.16
CA GLY A 534 4.17 -29.57 -9.57
C GLY A 534 3.40 -28.26 -9.74
N GLU A 535 2.89 -27.70 -8.63
CA GLU A 535 2.00 -26.54 -8.69
C GLU A 535 2.70 -25.19 -8.78
N THR A 536 4.02 -25.10 -8.49
CA THR A 536 4.76 -23.83 -8.41
C THR A 536 5.99 -23.80 -9.34
N GLY A 537 6.23 -22.64 -9.96
CA GLY A 537 7.47 -22.29 -10.65
C GLY A 537 8.18 -21.12 -9.96
N TYR A 538 9.06 -20.43 -10.68
CA TYR A 538 9.83 -19.30 -10.17
C TYR A 538 9.33 -17.97 -10.74
N ALA A 539 9.51 -16.91 -9.96
CA ALA A 539 9.19 -15.54 -10.32
C ALA A 539 10.24 -14.54 -9.84
N LEU A 540 10.30 -13.39 -10.50
CA LEU A 540 11.19 -12.29 -10.12
C LEU A 540 10.47 -11.32 -9.16
N ARG A 541 11.10 -10.99 -8.04
CA ARG A 541 10.58 -10.00 -7.09
C ARG A 541 11.09 -8.60 -7.43
N PHE A 542 10.16 -7.64 -7.48
CA PHE A 542 10.41 -6.24 -7.86
C PHE A 542 11.16 -6.07 -9.21
N PRO A 543 10.67 -6.71 -10.28
CA PRO A 543 11.32 -6.66 -11.59
C PRO A 543 11.26 -5.24 -12.18
N ARG A 544 12.40 -4.77 -12.66
CA ARG A 544 12.55 -3.48 -13.35
C ARG A 544 13.31 -3.71 -14.64
N MET A 545 12.78 -3.24 -15.77
CA MET A 545 13.58 -3.15 -17.00
C MET A 545 14.75 -2.20 -16.75
N ILE A 546 15.92 -2.58 -17.24
CA ILE A 546 17.10 -1.72 -17.26
C ILE A 546 17.62 -1.61 -18.69
N GLY A 547 18.14 -0.43 -19.05
CA GLY A 547 18.65 -0.18 -20.39
C GLY A 547 17.55 -0.18 -21.46
N ASP A 548 17.91 -0.62 -22.66
CA ASP A 548 17.05 -0.70 -23.83
C ASP A 548 16.80 -2.18 -24.21
N VAL A 549 15.98 -2.42 -25.23
CA VAL A 549 15.80 -3.73 -25.86
C VAL A 549 17.16 -4.24 -26.36
N ARG A 550 17.46 -5.51 -26.09
CA ARG A 550 18.72 -6.18 -26.44
C ARG A 550 18.69 -6.62 -27.90
N GLU A 551 19.08 -5.71 -28.79
CA GLU A 551 19.21 -5.98 -30.23
C GLU A 551 20.35 -6.98 -30.53
N ASP A 552 21.26 -7.17 -29.58
CA ASP A 552 22.39 -8.09 -29.65
C ASP A 552 22.06 -9.53 -29.22
N LYS A 553 20.82 -9.82 -28.82
CA LYS A 553 20.39 -11.16 -28.37
C LYS A 553 19.18 -11.69 -29.13
N ALA A 554 19.26 -12.95 -29.57
CA ALA A 554 18.09 -13.69 -30.01
C ALA A 554 17.27 -14.17 -28.80
N PRO A 555 15.96 -14.50 -28.97
CA PRO A 555 15.13 -15.05 -27.91
C PRO A 555 15.74 -16.27 -27.21
N GLU A 556 16.39 -17.14 -27.97
CA GLU A 556 17.06 -18.35 -27.48
C GLU A 556 18.33 -18.04 -26.66
N ASP A 557 18.89 -16.82 -26.75
CA ASP A 557 20.03 -16.33 -25.96
C ASP A 557 19.62 -15.64 -24.64
N ALA A 558 18.31 -15.63 -24.35
CA ALA A 558 17.80 -15.16 -23.07
C ALA A 558 18.28 -16.07 -21.93
N THR A 559 18.19 -15.57 -20.69
CA THR A 559 18.52 -16.38 -19.51
C THR A 559 17.73 -17.69 -19.54
N SER A 560 18.40 -18.81 -19.28
CA SER A 560 17.75 -20.12 -19.33
C SER A 560 17.06 -20.48 -18.01
N VAL A 561 16.12 -21.43 -18.06
CA VAL A 561 15.48 -21.99 -16.86
C VAL A 561 16.53 -22.61 -15.93
N ALA A 562 17.56 -23.26 -16.45
CA ALA A 562 18.63 -23.85 -15.67
C ALA A 562 19.46 -22.77 -14.93
N GLU A 563 19.78 -21.66 -15.61
CA GLU A 563 20.45 -20.52 -14.99
C GLU A 563 19.60 -19.88 -13.89
N LEU A 564 18.30 -19.68 -14.14
CA LEU A 564 17.38 -19.15 -13.15
C LEU A 564 17.33 -20.02 -11.88
N ILE A 565 17.27 -21.35 -12.04
CA ILE A 565 17.29 -22.30 -10.91
C ILE A 565 18.62 -22.21 -10.15
N ARG A 566 19.75 -22.08 -10.86
CA ARG A 566 21.08 -21.91 -10.24
C ARG A 566 21.12 -20.63 -9.41
N MET A 567 20.65 -19.51 -9.95
CA MET A 567 20.58 -18.22 -9.25
C MET A 567 19.74 -18.33 -7.97
N PHE A 568 18.59 -19.00 -8.03
CA PHE A 568 17.73 -19.22 -6.86
C PHE A 568 18.42 -20.05 -5.76
N LYS A 569 19.17 -21.11 -6.14
CA LYS A 569 19.93 -21.91 -5.17
C LYS A 569 21.04 -21.11 -4.50
N LEU A 570 21.78 -20.31 -5.27
CA LEU A 570 22.84 -19.45 -4.74
C LEU A 570 22.30 -18.41 -3.76
N GLN A 571 21.13 -17.84 -4.05
CA GLN A 571 20.43 -16.92 -3.14
C GLN A 571 20.17 -17.55 -1.76
N LYS A 572 19.75 -18.84 -1.72
CA LYS A 572 19.56 -19.55 -0.44
C LYS A 572 20.89 -19.74 0.32
N HIS A 573 21.97 -20.09 -0.36
CA HIS A 573 23.28 -20.27 0.31
C HIS A 573 23.83 -18.98 0.94
N ILE A 574 23.59 -17.82 0.31
CA ILE A 574 23.99 -16.52 0.87
C ILE A 574 23.11 -16.13 2.07
N ALA A 575 21.82 -16.48 2.04
CA ALA A 575 20.88 -16.21 3.12
C ALA A 575 21.18 -17.03 4.39
N PHE A 576 21.72 -18.25 4.26
CA PHE A 576 21.98 -19.15 5.38
C PHE A 576 23.43 -19.17 5.90
N GLY A 577 24.33 -18.34 5.35
CA GLY A 577 25.71 -18.25 5.83
C GLY A 577 26.44 -19.58 5.72
N GLY A 578 27.09 -19.82 4.57
CA GLY A 578 27.83 -21.05 4.24
C GLY A 578 28.33 -21.87 5.43
N SER A 579 27.56 -22.91 5.78
CA SER A 579 28.09 -24.11 6.41
C SER A 579 28.57 -25.02 5.28
N GLU A 580 29.88 -25.03 5.02
CA GLU A 580 30.52 -26.17 4.38
C GLU A 580 30.36 -27.36 5.33
N GLU A 581 29.48 -28.30 4.99
CA GLU A 581 29.74 -29.70 5.33
C GLU A 581 30.71 -30.25 4.29
N LYS A 582 31.76 -30.90 4.80
CA LYS A 582 32.95 -31.38 4.08
C LYS A 582 32.68 -32.18 2.81
#